data_AF-A0A412G1G3-F1
#
_entry.id   AF-A0A412G1G3-F1
#
_cell.length_a   1.000
_cell.length_b   1.000
_cell.length_c   1.000
_cell.angle_alpha   90.00
_cell.angle_beta   90.00
_cell.angle_gamma   90.00
#
_symmetry.space_group_name_H-M   'P 1'
#
loop_
_entity.id
_entity.type
_entity.pdbx_description
1 polymer ?
#
loop_
_entity_poly.entity_id
_entity_poly.type
_entity_poly.pdbx_seq_one_letter_code
_entity_poly.pdbx_strand_id
1 'polypeptide(L)' 'MVGFVIWIVGLILTIKAALEIGRLYAPWEKKLLAIVLILLTSWIGLFFYYFYARSRMTGWLSE' A
#
# COMPACT_ATOMS: atom_id res chain seq x y z
N MET A 1 -17.26 -3.06 -6.06
CA MET A 1 -16.21 -2.30 -5.33
C MET A 1 -14.87 -2.50 -6.03
N VAL A 2 -14.73 -2.01 -7.26
CA VAL A 2 -13.56 -2.31 -8.13
C VAL A 2 -12.24 -1.87 -7.48
N GLY A 3 -12.22 -0.74 -6.77
CA GLY A 3 -11.00 -0.28 -6.12
C GLY A 3 -10.56 -1.08 -4.88
N PHE A 4 -11.47 -1.80 -4.21
CA PHE A 4 -11.06 -2.73 -3.15
C PHE A 4 -10.34 -3.95 -3.75
N VAL A 5 -10.77 -4.41 -4.92
CA VAL A 5 -10.10 -5.49 -5.65
C VAL A 5 -8.71 -5.02 -6.14
N ILE A 6 -8.61 -3.82 -6.69
CA ILE A 6 -7.32 -3.21 -7.06
C ILE A 6 -6.41 -3.08 -5.84
N TRP A 7 -6.96 -2.71 -4.69
CA TRP A 7 -6.25 -2.62 -3.42
C TRP A 7 -5.67 -3.98 -2.98
N ILE A 8 -6.48 -5.05 -2.98
CA ILE A 8 -5.99 -6.39 -2.62
C ILE A 8 -4.93 -6.88 -3.62
N VAL A 9 -5.19 -6.72 -4.92
CA VAL A 9 -4.28 -7.21 -5.97
C VAL A 9 -2.90 -6.62 -5.79
N GLY A 10 -2.78 -5.32 -5.60
CA GLY A 10 -1.45 -4.78 -5.45
C GLY A 10 -0.89 -4.87 -4.03
N LEU A 11 -1.70 -5.04 -2.96
CA LEU A 11 -1.18 -5.49 -1.66
C LEU A 11 -0.37 -6.79 -1.83
N ILE A 12 -0.93 -7.76 -2.57
CA ILE A 12 -0.27 -9.02 -2.90
C ILE A 12 1.03 -8.77 -3.70
N LEU A 13 1.02 -7.83 -4.65
CA LEU A 13 2.23 -7.47 -5.42
C LEU A 13 3.31 -6.85 -4.53
N THR A 14 2.97 -6.01 -3.56
CA THR A 14 3.90 -5.45 -2.56
C THR A 14 4.57 -6.54 -1.73
N ILE A 15 3.79 -7.52 -1.26
CA ILE A 15 4.31 -8.63 -0.46
C ILE A 15 5.27 -9.46 -1.32
N LYS A 16 4.90 -9.73 -2.57
CA LYS A 16 5.79 -10.41 -3.53
C LYS A 16 7.09 -9.64 -3.74
N ALA A 17 7.01 -8.32 -3.98
CA ALA A 17 8.18 -7.47 -4.17
C ALA A 17 9.07 -7.43 -2.90
N ALA A 18 8.47 -7.36 -1.72
CA ALA A 18 9.21 -7.39 -0.45
C ALA A 18 9.92 -8.74 -0.24
N LEU A 19 9.29 -9.87 -0.60
CA LEU A 19 9.90 -11.19 -0.55
C LEU A 19 11.03 -11.35 -1.59
N GLU A 20 10.85 -10.80 -2.79
CA GLU A 20 11.86 -10.81 -3.85
C GLU A 20 13.09 -9.99 -3.44
N ILE A 21 12.88 -8.81 -2.86
CA ILE A 21 13.94 -7.99 -2.25
C ILE A 21 14.59 -8.73 -1.09
N GLY A 22 13.78 -9.42 -0.27
CA GLY A 22 14.22 -10.30 0.81
C GLY A 22 15.12 -11.46 0.36
N ARG A 23 15.01 -11.91 -0.89
CA ARG A 23 15.87 -12.95 -1.49
C ARG A 23 17.15 -12.40 -2.15
N LEU A 24 17.23 -11.11 -2.44
CA LEU A 24 18.44 -10.52 -3.03
C LEU A 24 19.62 -10.60 -2.05
N TYR A 25 20.82 -10.88 -2.54
CA TYR A 25 22.04 -10.89 -1.74
C TYR A 25 22.54 -9.44 -1.59
N ALA A 26 21.86 -8.69 -0.72
CA ALA A 26 22.13 -7.28 -0.46
C ALA A 26 22.35 -7.04 1.05
N PRO A 27 23.07 -5.97 1.43
CA PRO A 27 23.22 -5.57 2.82
C PRO A 27 21.85 -5.36 3.49
N TRP A 28 21.74 -5.82 4.73
CA TRP A 28 20.51 -5.76 5.56
C TRP A 28 19.84 -4.38 5.56
N GLU A 29 20.64 -3.32 5.68
CA GLU A 29 20.16 -1.93 5.75
C GLU A 29 19.43 -1.49 4.46
N LYS A 30 19.99 -1.83 3.30
CA LYS A 30 19.41 -1.50 1.99
C LYS A 30 18.14 -2.29 1.72
N LYS A 31 18.10 -3.55 2.19
CA LYS A 31 16.92 -4.41 2.18
C LYS A 31 15.76 -3.81 2.98
N LEU A 32 16.05 -3.39 4.21
CA LEU A 32 15.06 -2.82 5.11
C LEU A 32 14.49 -1.51 4.54
N LEU A 33 15.36 -0.63 4.05
CA LEU A 33 14.95 0.63 3.40
C LEU A 33 14.04 0.37 2.18
N ALA A 34 14.39 -0.58 1.33
CA ALA A 34 13.58 -0.90 0.14
C ALA A 34 12.20 -1.49 0.50
N ILE A 35 12.15 -2.39 1.49
CA ILE A 35 10.89 -2.97 1.98
C ILE A 35 10.02 -1.88 2.62
N VAL A 36 10.59 -1.04 3.49
CA VAL A 36 9.89 0.06 4.15
C VAL A 36 9.39 1.08 3.13
N LEU A 37 10.21 1.44 2.12
CA LEU A 37 9.81 2.36 1.06
C LEU A 37 8.62 1.81 0.27
N ILE A 38 8.67 0.54 -0.13
CA ILE A 38 7.59 -0.11 -0.88
C ILE A 38 6.31 -0.24 -0.05
N LEU A 39 6.41 -0.53 1.25
CA LEU A 39 5.28 -0.55 2.17
C LEU A 39 4.67 0.84 2.44
N LEU A 40 5.50 1.88 2.51
CA LEU A 40 5.05 3.27 2.74
C LEU A 40 4.42 3.89 1.49
N THR A 41 4.99 3.64 0.32
CA THR A 41 4.53 4.25 -0.94
C THR A 41 3.22 3.67 -1.41
N SER A 42 2.92 2.44 -0.99
CA SER A 42 1.86 1.66 -1.57
C SER A 42 0.81 1.40 -0.49
N TRP A 43 -0.46 1.68 -0.81
CA TRP A 43 -1.65 1.18 -0.11
C TRP A 43 -2.22 1.97 1.08
N ILE A 44 -1.44 2.72 1.88
CA ILE A 44 -2.00 3.39 3.08
C ILE A 44 -3.01 4.49 2.70
N GLY A 45 -2.70 5.34 1.72
CA GLY A 45 -3.60 6.42 1.29
C GLY A 45 -4.90 5.90 0.66
N LEU A 46 -4.82 4.80 -0.10
CA LEU A 46 -5.97 4.15 -0.72
C LEU A 46 -6.83 3.39 0.30
N PHE A 47 -6.20 2.74 1.28
CA PHE A 47 -6.91 2.12 2.40
C PHE A 47 -7.68 3.17 3.21
N PHE A 48 -7.01 4.28 3.55
CA PHE A 48 -7.65 5.40 4.23
C PHE A 48 -8.81 5.99 3.40
N TYR A 49 -8.64 6.12 2.09
CA TYR A 49 -9.69 6.59 1.21
C TYR A 49 -10.92 5.67 1.20
N TYR A 50 -10.73 4.36 0.98
CA TYR A 50 -11.84 3.41 0.89
C TYR A 50 -12.54 3.15 2.23
N PHE A 51 -11.79 3.14 3.34
CA PHE A 51 -12.31 2.74 4.65
C PHE A 51 -12.77 3.94 5.50
N TYR A 52 -12.15 5.10 5.35
CA TYR A 52 -12.40 6.26 6.21
C TYR A 52 -12.91 7.49 5.45
N ALA A 53 -12.25 7.88 4.35
CA ALA A 53 -12.63 9.10 3.63
C ALA A 53 -13.93 8.93 2.84
N ARG A 54 -14.20 7.75 2.26
CA ARG A 54 -15.36 7.52 1.39
C ARG A 54 -16.70 7.82 2.08
N SER A 55 -16.83 7.51 3.36
CA SER A 55 -18.06 7.75 4.14
C SER A 55 -18.18 9.19 4.64
N ARG A 56 -17.05 9.90 4.81
CA ARG A 56 -17.04 11.31 5.27
C ARG A 56 -16.99 12.33 4.14
N MET A 57 -16.49 11.96 2.96
CA MET A 57 -16.37 12.85 1.81
C MET A 57 -17.72 13.36 1.31
N THR A 58 -18.78 12.56 1.40
CA THR A 58 -20.14 13.01 1.10
C THR A 58 -20.61 14.09 2.07
N GLY A 59 -20.12 14.12 3.31
CA GLY A 59 -20.36 15.22 4.24
C GLY A 59 -19.49 16.44 3.96
N TRP A 60 -18.21 16.23 3.61
CA TRP A 60 -17.25 17.32 3.38
C TRP A 60 -17.40 18.05 2.05
N LEU A 61 -17.94 17.40 1.02
CA LEU A 61 -18.22 18.03 -0.28
C LEU A 61 -19.64 18.62 -0.39
N SER A 62 -20.49 18.42 0.62
CA SER A 62 -21.85 18.94 0.65
C SER A 62 -21.97 20.26 1.43
N GLU A 63 -20.84 20.85 1.83
CA GLU A 63 -20.74 22.15 2.51
C GLU A 63 -20.15 23.20 1.56
#